data_AF-A0A944D025-F1
#
_entry.id   AF-A0A944D025-F1
#
_cell.length_a   1.000
_cell.length_b   1.000
_cell.length_c   1.000
_cell.angle_alpha   90.00
_cell.angle_beta   90.00
_cell.angle_gamma   90.00
#
_symmetry.space_group_name_H-M   'P 1'
#
loop_
_entity.id
_entity.type
_entity.pdbx_description
1 polymer ?
#
loop_
_entity_poly.entity_id
_entity_poly.type
_entity_poly.pdbx_seq_one_letter_code
_entity_poly.pdbx_strand_id
1 'polypeptide(L)'
;MISPETLKYLSEYLEHISQNSKQLMVKENPTDEELILGNLSCLIEEVGEVSSEVRKYTKMGFNHKKVENFKKQDLEDEIIDVLISNLLLAKSVGFSDLDEAIKRKIQKNNERGY
;
A
#
# COMPACT_ATOMS: atom_id res chain seq x y z
N MET A 1 -7.25 11.04 12.17
CA MET A 1 -6.99 9.61 11.90
C MET A 1 -5.57 9.31 11.42
N ILE A 2 -4.77 10.29 10.97
CA ILE A 2 -3.30 10.20 10.96
C ILE A 2 -2.80 11.58 11.39
N SER A 3 -1.80 11.68 12.26
CA SER A 3 -1.28 12.98 12.70
C SER A 3 -0.33 13.56 11.66
N PRO A 4 -0.12 14.90 11.62
CA PRO A 4 0.89 15.51 10.76
C PRO A 4 2.29 14.91 10.95
N GLU A 5 2.65 14.57 12.19
CA GLU A 5 3.93 13.93 12.53
C GLU A 5 4.03 12.53 11.89
N THR A 6 2.96 11.73 11.97
CA THR A 6 2.92 10.41 11.33
C THR A 6 2.97 10.51 9.81
N LEU A 7 2.31 11.50 9.20
CA LEU A 7 2.40 11.73 7.75
C LEU A 7 3.83 12.10 7.32
N LYS A 8 4.50 12.94 8.11
CA LYS A 8 5.91 13.27 7.87
C LYS A 8 6.79 12.02 7.95
N TYR A 9 6.61 11.21 8.99
CA TYR A 9 7.33 9.95 9.16
C TYR A 9 7.12 8.99 7.98
N LEU A 10 5.87 8.82 7.53
CA LEU A 10 5.55 8.02 6.35
C LEU A 10 6.23 8.56 5.09
N SER A 11 6.23 9.88 4.89
CA SER A 11 6.90 10.50 3.74
C SER A 11 8.41 10.26 3.74
N GLU A 12 9.05 10.36 4.91
CA GLU A 12 10.49 10.07 5.07
C GLU A 12 10.80 8.60 4.77
N TYR A 13 9.94 7.69 5.24
CA TYR A 13 10.05 6.26 4.97
C TYR A 13 9.91 5.93 3.47
N LEU A 14 8.93 6.51 2.78
CA LEU A 14 8.71 6.31 1.34
C LEU A 14 9.89 6.81 0.51
N GLU A 15 10.48 7.95 0.89
CA GLU A 15 11.68 8.47 0.23
C GLU A 15 12.86 7.53 0.45
N HIS A 16 13.06 7.05 1.68
CA HIS A 16 14.10 6.08 2.01
C HIS A 16 13.97 4.80 1.18
N ILE A 17 12.76 4.21 1.08
CA ILE A 17 12.54 3.02 0.25
C ILE A 17 12.80 3.32 -1.22
N SER A 18 12.26 4.43 -1.74
CA SER A 18 12.41 4.76 -3.16
C SER A 18 13.87 4.95 -3.58
N GLN A 19 14.73 5.43 -2.68
CA GLN A 19 16.16 5.61 -2.94
C GLN A 19 16.94 4.29 -2.85
N ASN A 20 16.52 3.38 -1.96
CA ASN A 20 17.24 2.14 -1.68
C ASN A 20 16.66 0.92 -2.39
N SER A 21 15.47 0.99 -2.99
CA SER A 21 14.81 -0.12 -3.68
C SER A 21 15.70 -0.75 -4.75
N LYS A 22 16.45 0.07 -5.51
CA LYS A 22 17.42 -0.39 -6.51
C LYS A 22 18.55 -1.23 -5.92
N GLN A 23 18.91 -1.02 -4.66
CA GLN A 23 19.94 -1.78 -3.94
C GLN A 23 19.41 -3.08 -3.32
N LEU A 24 18.08 -3.15 -3.12
CA LEU A 24 17.40 -4.33 -2.58
C LEU A 24 16.99 -5.32 -3.68
N MET A 25 16.99 -4.88 -4.94
CA MET A 25 16.65 -5.73 -6.09
C MET A 25 17.82 -6.62 -6.48
N VAL A 26 17.52 -7.89 -6.78
CA VAL A 26 18.49 -8.84 -7.37
C VAL A 26 18.91 -8.39 -8.77
N LYS A 27 17.99 -7.75 -9.52
CA LYS A 27 18.30 -7.21 -10.84
C LYS A 27 19.09 -5.92 -10.72
N GLU A 28 20.32 -5.94 -11.22
CA GLU A 28 21.14 -4.75 -11.37
C GLU A 28 20.56 -3.86 -12.49
N ASN A 29 20.31 -2.58 -12.19
CA ASN A 29 19.81 -1.56 -13.13
C ASN A 29 18.44 -1.86 -13.78
N PRO A 30 17.35 -1.98 -12.99
CA PRO A 30 16.00 -2.12 -13.54
C PRO A 30 15.60 -0.88 -14.36
N THR A 31 14.78 -1.08 -15.40
CA THR A 31 14.16 0.04 -16.12
C THR A 31 13.03 0.66 -15.30
N ASP A 32 12.60 1.88 -15.65
CA ASP A 32 11.46 2.53 -14.99
C ASP A 32 10.17 1.70 -15.13
N GLU A 33 9.96 1.07 -16.29
CA GLU A 33 8.82 0.18 -16.52
C GLU A 33 8.86 -1.04 -15.59
N GLU A 34 10.02 -1.65 -15.40
CA GLU A 34 10.20 -2.79 -14.49
C GLU A 34 9.97 -2.40 -13.03
N LEU A 35 10.36 -1.19 -12.63
CA LEU A 35 10.07 -0.66 -11.30
C LEU A 35 8.57 -0.46 -11.08
N ILE A 36 7.87 0.10 -12.07
CA ILE A 36 6.41 0.30 -12.02
C ILE A 36 5.71 -1.07 -11.90
N LEU A 37 6.09 -2.04 -12.73
CA LEU A 37 5.52 -3.39 -12.70
C LEU A 37 5.82 -4.12 -11.40
N GLY A 38 7.03 -3.95 -10.86
CA GLY A 38 7.42 -4.49 -9.55
C GLY A 38 6.54 -3.94 -8.43
N ASN A 39 6.40 -2.62 -8.33
CA ASN A 39 5.55 -1.99 -7.32
C ASN A 39 4.08 -2.35 -7.47
N LEU A 40 3.58 -2.49 -8.71
CA LEU A 40 2.22 -2.97 -8.96
C LEU A 40 2.04 -4.42 -8.49
N SER A 41 3.04 -5.27 -8.71
CA SER A 41 3.01 -6.67 -8.25
C SER A 41 2.96 -6.73 -6.72
N CYS A 42 3.80 -5.95 -6.03
CA CYS A 42 3.76 -5.84 -4.57
C CYS A 42 2.39 -5.36 -4.08
N LEU A 43 1.82 -4.31 -4.68
CA LEU A 43 0.47 -3.84 -4.32
C LEU A 43 -0.59 -4.95 -4.44
N ILE A 44 -0.50 -5.79 -5.48
CA ILE A 44 -1.44 -6.91 -5.67
C ILE A 44 -1.25 -7.97 -4.58
N GLU A 45 0.00 -8.26 -4.18
CA GLU A 45 0.32 -9.17 -3.08
C GLU A 45 -0.32 -8.68 -1.78
N GLU A 46 -0.11 -7.42 -1.39
CA GLU A 46 -0.68 -6.85 -0.15
C GLU A 46 -2.22 -6.87 -0.15
N VAL A 47 -2.86 -6.63 -1.29
CA VAL A 47 -4.33 -6.76 -1.40
C VAL A 47 -4.77 -8.22 -1.19
N GLY A 48 -3.97 -9.19 -1.64
CA GLY A 48 -4.17 -10.60 -1.38
C GLY A 48 -4.04 -10.95 0.10
N GLU A 49 -3.08 -10.33 0.80
CA GLU A 49 -2.85 -10.49 2.24
C GLU A 49 -4.03 -9.92 3.05
N VAL A 50 -4.47 -8.70 2.74
CA VAL A 50 -5.71 -8.12 3.30
C VAL A 50 -6.90 -9.06 3.09
N SER A 51 -7.08 -9.62 1.90
CA SER A 51 -8.14 -10.58 1.61
C SER A 51 -8.05 -11.85 2.47
N SER A 52 -6.82 -12.32 2.73
CA SER A 52 -6.55 -13.41 3.67
C SER A 52 -6.97 -13.07 5.09
N GLU A 53 -6.55 -11.92 5.62
CA GLU A 53 -6.88 -11.49 6.98
C GLU A 53 -8.38 -11.19 7.16
N VAL A 54 -9.04 -10.60 6.17
CA VAL A 54 -10.49 -10.39 6.19
C VAL A 54 -11.24 -11.72 6.25
N ARG A 55 -10.78 -12.77 5.53
CA ARG A 55 -11.38 -14.11 5.64
C ARG A 55 -11.21 -14.71 7.04
N LYS A 56 -10.07 -14.48 7.70
CA LYS A 56 -9.87 -14.90 9.09
C LYS A 56 -10.78 -14.12 10.04
N TYR A 57 -10.81 -12.79 9.92
CA TYR A 57 -11.65 -11.90 10.70
C TYR A 57 -13.15 -12.25 10.62
N THR A 58 -13.64 -12.53 9.41
CA THR A 58 -15.04 -12.91 9.14
C THR A 58 -15.34 -14.39 9.42
N LYS A 59 -14.34 -15.17 9.86
CA LYS A 59 -14.41 -16.61 10.09
C LYS A 59 -14.83 -17.44 8.86
N MET A 60 -14.62 -16.90 7.65
CA MET A 60 -14.91 -17.56 6.37
C MET A 60 -13.70 -18.31 5.80
N GLY A 61 -12.61 -18.46 6.57
CA GLY A 61 -11.43 -19.22 6.17
C GLY A 61 -11.58 -20.73 6.32
N PHE A 62 -10.95 -21.50 5.42
CA PHE A 62 -10.98 -22.97 5.44
C PHE A 62 -10.13 -23.61 6.56
N ASN A 63 -9.23 -22.84 7.19
CA ASN A 63 -8.32 -23.35 8.22
C ASN A 63 -8.74 -22.82 9.59
N HIS A 64 -9.44 -23.65 10.37
CA HIS A 64 -9.94 -23.31 11.70
C HIS A 64 -8.85 -22.79 12.64
N LYS A 65 -7.67 -23.43 12.68
CA LYS A 65 -6.57 -23.00 13.55
C LYS A 65 -6.07 -21.60 13.17
N LYS A 66 -6.02 -21.25 11.89
CA LYS A 66 -5.63 -19.88 11.46
C LYS A 66 -6.70 -18.84 11.78
N VAL A 67 -7.98 -19.21 11.66
CA VAL A 67 -9.11 -18.34 12.01
C VAL A 67 -9.16 -18.07 13.51
N GLU A 68 -8.91 -19.09 14.35
CA GLU A 68 -8.92 -18.96 15.81
C GLU A 68 -7.74 -18.15 16.35
N ASN A 69 -6.60 -18.18 15.67
CA ASN A 69 -5.41 -17.41 16.04
C ASN A 69 -5.35 -16.01 15.39
N PHE A 70 -6.45 -15.54 14.80
CA PHE A 70 -6.53 -14.22 14.20
C PHE A 70 -6.19 -13.12 15.21
N LYS A 71 -5.37 -12.15 14.80
CA LYS A 71 -5.14 -10.92 15.54
C LYS A 71 -5.56 -9.73 14.68
N LYS A 72 -6.26 -8.79 15.30
CA LYS A 72 -6.69 -7.55 14.63
C LYS A 72 -5.51 -6.75 14.09
N GLN A 73 -4.39 -6.78 14.80
CA GLN A 73 -3.16 -6.11 14.38
C GLN A 73 -2.66 -6.62 13.02
N ASP A 74 -2.71 -7.93 12.77
CA ASP A 74 -2.30 -8.50 11.48
C ASP A 74 -3.11 -7.86 10.34
N LEU A 75 -4.44 -7.76 10.48
CA LEU A 75 -5.28 -7.05 9.50
C LEU A 75 -4.96 -5.55 9.39
N GLU A 76 -4.63 -4.89 10.50
CA GLU A 76 -4.26 -3.47 10.49
C GLU A 76 -2.95 -3.26 9.73
N ASP A 77 -1.95 -4.12 9.96
CA ASP A 77 -0.66 -4.09 9.28
C ASP A 77 -0.85 -4.30 7.77
N GLU A 78 -1.58 -5.34 7.32
CA GLU A 78 -1.81 -5.57 5.87
C GLU A 78 -2.55 -4.40 5.19
N ILE A 79 -3.47 -3.72 5.90
CA ILE A 79 -4.17 -2.54 5.35
C ILE A 79 -3.17 -1.38 5.15
N ILE A 80 -2.22 -1.22 6.06
CA ILE A 80 -1.19 -0.19 5.95
C ILE A 80 -0.17 -0.54 4.86
N ASP A 81 0.15 -1.82 4.67
CA ASP A 81 1.03 -2.27 3.60
C ASP A 81 0.43 -1.97 2.21
N VAL A 82 -0.89 -2.17 2.02
CA VAL A 82 -1.60 -1.72 0.81
C VAL A 82 -1.46 -0.20 0.59
N LEU A 83 -1.59 0.61 1.65
CA LEU A 83 -1.43 2.06 1.56
C LEU A 83 0.00 2.43 1.12
N ILE A 84 1.01 1.83 1.75
CA ILE A 84 2.43 2.08 1.45
C ILE A 84 2.76 1.67 0.02
N SER A 85 2.41 0.45 -0.38
CA SER A 85 2.66 -0.08 -1.72
C SER A 85 1.99 0.75 -2.82
N ASN A 86 0.77 1.26 -2.57
CA ASN A 86 0.10 2.16 -3.50
C ASN A 86 0.79 3.52 -3.63
N LEU A 87 1.34 4.07 -2.54
CA LEU A 87 2.10 5.33 -2.57
C LEU A 87 3.45 5.16 -3.30
N LEU A 88 4.13 4.02 -3.11
CA LEU A 88 5.35 3.68 -3.85
C LEU A 88 5.07 3.52 -5.36
N LEU A 89 3.97 2.86 -5.72
CA LEU A 89 3.53 2.76 -7.10
C LEU A 89 3.29 4.15 -7.70
N ALA A 90 2.54 5.02 -7.01
CA ALA A 90 2.28 6.39 -7.45
C ALA A 90 3.59 7.15 -7.70
N LYS A 91 4.55 7.07 -6.78
CA LYS A 91 5.86 7.70 -6.95
C LYS A 91 6.60 7.16 -8.19
N SER A 92 6.56 5.85 -8.43
CA SER A 92 7.26 5.22 -9.56
C SER A 92 6.71 5.59 -10.93
N VAL A 93 5.41 5.90 -11.04
CA VAL A 93 4.80 6.40 -12.28
C VAL A 93 4.99 7.91 -12.48
N GLY A 94 5.74 8.57 -11.60
CA GLY A 94 6.05 10.00 -11.69
C GLY A 94 4.95 10.93 -11.14
N PHE A 95 4.06 10.45 -10.26
CA PHE A 95 3.14 11.34 -9.56
C PHE A 95 3.92 12.21 -8.56
N SER A 96 3.96 13.51 -8.81
CA SER A 96 4.66 14.49 -7.98
C SER A 96 3.75 15.26 -7.02
N ASP A 97 2.44 15.36 -7.30
CA ASP A 97 1.48 16.12 -6.50
C ASP A 97 0.28 15.26 -6.10
N LEU A 98 0.48 14.51 -5.01
CA LEU A 98 -0.56 13.66 -4.44
C LEU A 98 -1.68 14.49 -3.81
N ASP A 99 -1.37 15.66 -3.24
CA ASP A 99 -2.34 16.52 -2.55
C ASP A 99 -3.41 17.04 -3.52
N GLU A 100 -2.99 17.59 -4.66
CA GLU A 100 -3.93 18.05 -5.68
C GLU A 100 -4.70 16.90 -6.34
N ALA A 101 -4.08 15.72 -6.47
CA ALA A 101 -4.76 14.52 -6.94
C ALA A 101 -5.89 14.07 -6.00
N ILE A 102 -5.62 14.04 -4.69
CA ILE A 102 -6.61 13.70 -3.66
C ILE A 102 -7.74 14.73 -3.64
N LYS A 103 -7.42 16.04 -3.57
CA LYS A 103 -8.43 17.12 -3.56
C LYS A 103 -9.37 17.04 -4.75
N ARG A 104 -8.82 16.89 -5.96
CA ARG A 104 -9.60 16.71 -7.19
C ARG A 104 -10.48 15.47 -7.15
N LYS A 105 -9.98 14.36 -6.61
CA LYS A 105 -10.74 13.10 -6.54
C LYS A 105 -11.88 13.20 -5.52
N ILE A 106 -11.65 13.84 -4.36
CA ILE A 106 -12.69 14.10 -3.35
C ILE A 106 -13.78 15.00 -3.94
N GLN A 107 -13.42 16.10 -4.61
CA GLN A 107 -14.39 16.98 -5.26
C GLN A 107 -15.29 16.22 -6.24
N LYS A 108 -14.69 15.41 -7.12
CA LYS A 108 -15.43 14.56 -8.07
C LYS A 108 -16.34 13.54 -7.39
N ASN A 109 -15.98 13.02 -6.23
CA ASN A 109 -16.82 12.08 -5.48
C ASN A 109 -18.02 12.81 -4.86
N ASN A 110 -17.81 14.00 -4.29
CA ASN A 110 -18.89 14.84 -3.76
C ASN A 110 -19.91 15.23 -4.85
N GLU A 111 -19.44 15.57 -6.06
CA GLU A 111 -20.31 15.86 -7.22
C GLU A 111 -21.17 14.64 -7.64
N ARG A 112 -20.71 13.42 -7.35
CA ARG A 112 -21.42 12.17 -7.65
C ARG A 112 -22.34 11.70 -6.51
N GLY A 113 -22.26 12.32 -5.33
CA GLY A 113 -23.06 11.96 -4.15
C GLY A 113 -22.60 10.70 -3.41
N TYR A 114 -21.29 10.40 -3.44
CA TYR A 114 -20.70 9.40 -2.52
C TYR A 114 -20.49 9.95 -1.12
#